data_AF-A0A0N4TCY3-F1
#
_entry.id   AF-A0A0N4TCY3-F1
#
_cell.length_a   1.000
_cell.length_b   1.000
_cell.length_c   1.000
_cell.angle_alpha   90.00
_cell.angle_beta   90.00
_cell.angle_gamma   90.00
#
_symmetry.space_group_name_H-M   'P 1'
#
loop_
_entity.id
_entity.type
_entity.pdbx_description
1 polymer ?
#
loop_
_entity_poly.entity_id
_entity_poly.type
_entity_poly.pdbx_seq_one_letter_code
_entity_poly.pdbx_strand_id
1 'polypeptide(L)'
;MLREAAEKYCESLEFDQHYVTREDRSLLATKPPNQAAEERFWTTLTKMCNELIQNECLSLGLWHSVPLGLYGTVQQGRFTVCRPGDEQLRWFERLIGNDEKNVQICWEIVTKFAIGGLVASAVSVEESEQFVNAFPTVSHIFEDAIRKFTELRPVDDFELDTAAETPFHGSFTVGLLATHFERLIDDRLALSQCFIALMELVKTIYSSQDETIPLDARWGLTVTTHEKSLHDMNRQFSILSQTMKLRISM
;
A
#
# COMPACT_ATOMS: atom_id res chain seq x y z
N MET A 1 3.39 5.59 27.18
CA MET A 1 3.74 7.02 27.30
C MET A 1 2.86 7.94 26.45
N LEU A 2 2.96 7.98 25.11
CA LEU A 2 2.18 8.95 24.29
C LEU A 2 0.68 8.61 24.24
N ARG A 3 0.35 7.32 24.11
CA ARG A 3 -1.04 6.82 24.16
C ARG A 3 -1.72 7.17 25.50
N GLU A 4 -1.06 6.85 26.61
CA GLU A 4 -1.58 7.14 27.96
C GLU A 4 -1.71 8.65 28.22
N ALA A 5 -0.81 9.47 27.66
CA ALA A 5 -0.92 10.93 27.76
C ALA A 5 -2.11 11.47 26.95
N ALA A 6 -2.36 10.93 25.76
CA ALA A 6 -3.53 11.28 24.95
C ALA A 6 -4.83 10.83 25.60
N GLU A 7 -4.89 9.60 26.12
CA GLU A 7 -6.04 9.05 26.84
C GLU A 7 -6.36 9.89 28.09
N LYS A 8 -5.35 10.24 28.90
CA LYS A 8 -5.53 11.14 30.06
C LYS A 8 -5.97 12.55 29.66
N TYR A 9 -5.52 13.05 28.51
CA TYR A 9 -5.96 14.34 28.01
C TYR A 9 -7.43 14.31 27.59
N CYS A 10 -7.89 13.25 26.92
CA CYS A 10 -9.31 13.09 26.56
C CYS A 10 -10.24 13.07 27.78
N GLU A 11 -9.74 12.66 28.95
CA GLU A 11 -10.49 12.65 30.22
C GLU A 11 -10.42 13.98 30.99
N SER A 12 -9.72 14.99 30.46
CA SER A 12 -9.45 16.26 31.15
C SER A 12 -10.51 17.33 30.92
N LEU A 13 -10.62 18.28 31.86
CA LEU A 13 -11.51 19.43 31.72
C LEU A 13 -11.08 20.36 30.57
N GLU A 14 -9.78 20.40 30.28
CA GLU A 14 -9.20 21.14 29.18
C GLU A 14 -9.67 20.59 27.83
N PHE A 15 -9.84 19.27 27.70
CA PHE A 15 -10.38 18.65 26.48
C PHE A 15 -11.82 19.08 26.23
N ASP A 16 -12.66 19.09 27.27
CA ASP A 16 -14.04 19.56 27.19
C ASP A 16 -14.16 21.02 26.75
N GLN A 17 -13.18 21.86 27.09
CA GLN A 17 -13.14 23.26 26.68
C GLN A 17 -12.73 23.45 25.22
N HIS A 18 -11.85 22.58 24.71
CA HIS A 18 -11.31 22.72 23.36
C HIS A 18 -12.16 22.01 22.29
N TYR A 19 -12.78 20.88 22.63
CA TYR A 19 -13.36 19.98 21.64
C TYR A 19 -14.86 19.71 21.79
N VAL A 20 -15.50 20.08 22.91
CA VAL A 20 -16.96 19.98 23.06
C VAL A 20 -17.60 21.33 22.72
N THR A 21 -18.38 21.37 21.64
CA THR A 21 -19.13 22.57 21.24
C THR A 21 -20.47 22.64 21.97
N ARG A 22 -21.09 23.82 21.88
CA ARG A 22 -22.44 24.04 22.44
C ARG A 22 -23.49 23.15 21.77
N GLU A 23 -23.30 22.77 20.51
CA GLU A 23 -24.22 21.90 19.77
C GLU A 23 -24.18 20.47 20.28
N ASP A 24 -23.02 19.94 20.68
CA ASP A 24 -22.96 18.56 21.17
C ASP A 24 -23.55 18.41 22.57
N ARG A 25 -23.67 19.51 23.32
CA ARG A 25 -24.38 19.58 24.60
C ARG A 25 -25.89 19.78 24.43
N SER A 26 -26.38 19.88 23.20
CA SER A 26 -27.80 20.03 22.91
C SER A 26 -28.55 18.71 23.10
N LEU A 27 -29.77 18.78 23.63
CA LEU A 27 -30.68 17.62 23.71
C LEU A 27 -31.13 17.10 22.34
N LEU A 28 -30.87 17.86 21.27
CA LEU A 28 -31.12 17.47 19.87
C LEU A 28 -29.89 16.86 19.19
N ALA A 29 -28.77 16.71 19.92
CA ALA A 29 -27.55 16.12 19.37
C ALA A 29 -27.78 14.64 19.02
N THR A 30 -27.41 14.26 17.80
CA THR A 30 -27.54 12.89 17.28
C THR A 30 -26.44 11.95 17.76
N LYS A 31 -25.34 12.50 18.30
CA LYS A 31 -24.23 11.75 18.91
C LYS A 31 -24.00 12.22 20.35
N PRO A 32 -23.55 11.33 21.26
CA PRO A 32 -23.11 11.74 22.59
C PRO A 32 -21.98 12.79 22.49
N PRO A 33 -21.96 13.81 23.35
CA PRO A 33 -20.98 14.91 23.29
C PRO A 33 -19.53 14.41 23.29
N ASN A 34 -19.23 13.35 24.04
CA ASN A 34 -17.89 12.79 24.12
C ASN A 34 -17.44 12.15 22.81
N GLN A 35 -18.33 11.51 22.05
CA GLN A 35 -17.96 10.88 20.76
C GLN A 35 -17.67 11.91 19.66
N ALA A 36 -18.48 12.97 19.56
CA ALA A 36 -18.25 14.03 18.58
C ALA A 36 -16.98 14.84 18.90
N ALA A 37 -16.70 15.08 20.18
CA ALA A 37 -15.48 15.73 20.62
C ALA A 37 -14.22 14.88 20.38
N GLU A 38 -14.27 13.57 20.66
CA GLU A 38 -13.20 12.62 20.34
C GLU A 38 -12.92 12.54 18.84
N GLU A 39 -13.95 12.44 17.99
CA GLU A 39 -13.78 12.46 16.54
C GLU A 39 -13.06 13.75 16.07
N ARG A 40 -13.44 14.92 16.60
CA ARG A 40 -12.78 16.19 16.28
C ARG A 40 -11.33 16.26 16.77
N PHE A 41 -11.06 15.77 17.97
CA PHE A 41 -9.70 15.70 18.51
C PHE A 41 -8.80 14.83 17.64
N TRP A 42 -9.20 13.58 17.36
CA TRP A 42 -8.39 12.67 16.55
C TRP A 42 -8.22 13.16 15.11
N THR A 43 -9.25 13.78 14.53
CA THR A 43 -9.15 14.43 13.21
C THR A 43 -8.14 15.57 13.22
N THR A 44 -8.19 16.44 14.24
CA THR A 44 -7.26 17.58 14.38
C THR A 44 -5.84 17.10 14.60
N LEU A 45 -5.62 16.14 15.51
CA LEU A 45 -4.31 15.55 15.77
C LEU A 45 -3.74 14.91 14.50
N THR A 46 -4.55 14.14 13.77
CA THR A 46 -4.15 13.53 12.50
C THR A 46 -3.77 14.59 11.47
N LYS A 47 -4.55 15.67 11.36
CA LYS A 47 -4.25 16.79 10.47
C LYS A 47 -2.92 17.45 10.84
N MET A 48 -2.69 17.74 12.12
CA MET A 48 -1.42 18.32 12.58
C MET A 48 -0.23 17.40 12.34
N CYS A 49 -0.37 16.10 12.59
CA CYS A 49 0.66 15.11 12.26
C CYS A 49 0.95 15.08 10.76
N ASN A 50 -0.09 15.10 9.92
CA ASN A 50 0.07 15.16 8.47
C ASN A 50 0.75 16.46 8.02
N GLU A 51 0.36 17.60 8.59
CA GLU A 51 1.02 18.89 8.35
C GLU A 51 2.49 18.86 8.78
N LEU A 52 2.84 18.20 9.90
CA LEU A 52 4.22 18.01 10.32
C LEU A 52 5.01 17.06 9.38
N ILE A 53 4.36 16.03 8.83
CA ILE A 53 4.97 15.11 7.85
C ILE A 53 5.17 15.80 6.50
N GLN A 54 4.22 16.65 6.10
CA GLN A 54 4.18 17.37 4.82
C GLN A 54 4.99 18.66 4.84
N ASN A 55 5.16 19.30 6.00
CA ASN A 55 6.06 20.42 6.16
C ASN A 55 7.43 19.97 5.68
N GLU A 56 7.91 20.61 4.60
CA GLU A 56 9.18 20.30 3.99
C GLU A 56 10.28 20.47 5.04
N CYS A 57 10.73 19.37 5.63
CA CYS A 57 11.90 19.40 6.48
C CYS A 57 13.05 19.87 5.58
N LEU A 58 13.53 21.09 5.83
CA LEU A 58 14.59 21.72 5.04
C LEU A 58 15.75 20.74 4.90
N SER A 59 16.14 20.47 3.65
CA SER A 59 17.30 19.64 3.36
C SER A 59 18.53 20.33 3.92
N LEU A 60 19.18 19.70 4.89
CA LEU A 60 20.41 20.16 5.51
C LEU A 60 21.62 19.74 4.68
N GLY A 61 21.50 18.66 3.91
CA GLY A 61 22.54 18.19 3.02
C GLY A 61 22.27 16.79 2.45
N LEU A 62 23.06 16.42 1.45
CA LEU A 62 23.11 15.05 0.95
C LEU A 62 24.00 14.21 1.87
N TRP A 63 23.65 12.94 2.02
CA TRP A 63 24.46 11.95 2.72
C TRP A 63 24.64 10.72 1.84
N HIS A 64 25.80 10.08 1.98
CA HIS A 64 26.06 8.78 1.37
C HIS A 64 26.89 7.90 2.32
N SER A 65 26.63 6.60 2.29
CA SER A 65 27.44 5.57 2.92
C SER A 65 28.03 4.68 1.84
N VAL A 66 29.33 4.83 1.61
CA VAL A 66 30.09 4.00 0.64
C VAL A 66 30.03 2.52 1.01
N PRO A 67 30.22 2.11 2.29
CA PRO A 67 30.16 0.69 2.66
C PRO A 67 28.78 0.04 2.48
N LEU A 68 27.70 0.83 2.59
CA LEU A 68 26.33 0.35 2.44
C LEU A 68 25.77 0.56 1.03
N GLY A 69 26.49 1.28 0.16
CA GLY A 69 25.97 1.71 -1.14
C GLY A 69 24.72 2.59 -1.04
N LEU A 70 24.49 3.25 0.11
CA LEU A 70 23.29 4.04 0.35
C LEU A 70 23.57 5.52 0.08
N TYR A 71 22.56 6.21 -0.41
CA TYR A 71 22.55 7.66 -0.57
C TYR A 71 21.20 8.20 -0.13
N GLY A 72 21.16 9.48 0.24
CA GLY A 72 19.96 10.06 0.82
C GLY A 72 20.12 11.52 1.19
N THR A 73 19.16 12.03 1.94
CA THR A 73 19.14 13.41 2.42
C THR A 73 19.00 13.45 3.93
N VAL A 74 19.75 14.36 4.54
CA VAL A 74 19.58 14.73 5.94
C VAL A 74 18.67 15.93 5.98
N GLN A 75 17.60 15.84 6.74
CA GLN A 75 16.64 16.91 6.94
C GLN A 75 16.50 17.18 8.43
N GLN A 76 15.98 18.35 8.82
CA GLN A 76 15.77 18.64 10.23
C GLN A 76 14.80 17.62 10.86
N GLY A 77 15.30 16.82 11.81
CA GLY A 77 14.51 15.79 12.50
C GLY A 77 14.21 14.53 11.68
N ARG A 78 14.75 14.40 10.45
CA ARG A 78 14.48 13.28 9.55
C ARG A 78 15.71 12.87 8.76
N PHE A 79 15.80 11.56 8.52
CA PHE A 79 16.80 10.99 7.64
C PHE A 79 16.09 10.19 6.55
N THR A 80 16.35 10.52 5.29
CA THR A 80 15.71 9.89 4.14
C THR A 80 16.75 9.13 3.34
N VAL A 81 16.54 7.84 3.12
CA VAL A 81 17.42 6.99 2.32
C VAL A 81 16.72 6.67 0.99
N CYS A 82 17.44 6.87 -0.11
CA CYS A 82 16.98 6.46 -1.42
C CYS A 82 17.06 4.94 -1.53
N ARG A 83 15.90 4.31 -1.67
CA ARG A 83 15.77 2.86 -1.86
C ARG A 83 15.74 2.56 -3.36
N PRO A 84 16.52 1.58 -3.86
CA PRO A 84 16.26 1.04 -5.19
C PRO A 84 14.87 0.40 -5.25
N GLY A 85 14.29 0.28 -6.45
CA GLY A 85 13.07 -0.49 -6.65
C GLY A 85 13.26 -1.96 -6.26
N ASP A 86 12.15 -2.69 -6.06
CA ASP A 86 12.19 -4.12 -5.76
C ASP A 86 12.90 -4.87 -6.88
N GLU A 87 14.10 -5.39 -6.59
CA GLU A 87 14.94 -6.03 -7.59
C GLU A 87 14.30 -7.27 -8.18
N GLN A 88 13.49 -7.98 -7.38
CA GLN A 88 12.75 -9.16 -7.81
C GLN A 88 11.60 -8.81 -8.76
N LEU A 89 11.22 -7.54 -8.87
CA LEU A 89 10.15 -7.06 -9.76
C LEU A 89 10.68 -6.25 -10.94
N ARG A 90 12.00 -6.12 -11.14
CA ARG A 90 12.59 -5.43 -12.31
C ARG A 90 12.14 -5.99 -13.67
N TRP A 91 11.64 -7.22 -13.70
CA TRP A 91 11.06 -7.79 -14.91
C TRP A 91 9.72 -7.14 -15.30
N PHE A 92 9.01 -6.49 -14.36
CA PHE A 92 7.70 -5.88 -14.63
C PHE A 92 7.83 -4.72 -15.61
N GLU A 93 8.80 -3.82 -15.42
CA GLU A 93 9.10 -2.72 -16.35
C GLU A 93 9.39 -3.23 -17.77
N ARG A 94 10.06 -4.39 -17.89
CA ARG A 94 10.38 -5.00 -19.18
C ARG A 94 9.17 -5.64 -19.85
N LEU A 95 8.17 -6.07 -19.08
CA LEU A 95 6.94 -6.66 -19.64
C LEU A 95 6.02 -5.61 -20.27
N ILE A 96 6.06 -4.37 -19.78
CA ILE A 96 5.21 -3.28 -20.29
C ILE A 96 5.58 -2.91 -21.73
N GLY A 97 6.88 -2.86 -22.03
CA GLY A 97 7.38 -2.65 -23.40
C GLY A 97 6.77 -1.42 -24.08
N ASN A 98 6.24 -1.61 -25.31
CA ASN A 98 5.59 -0.55 -26.09
C ASN A 98 4.10 -0.38 -25.76
N ASP A 99 3.52 -1.22 -24.91
CA ASP A 99 2.09 -1.24 -24.59
C ASP A 99 1.75 -0.37 -23.36
N GLU A 100 2.68 0.50 -22.94
CA GLU A 100 2.61 1.36 -21.75
C GLU A 100 1.28 2.08 -21.61
N LYS A 101 0.75 2.64 -22.69
CA LYS A 101 -0.52 3.36 -22.67
C LYS A 101 -1.69 2.46 -22.23
N ASN A 102 -1.83 1.28 -22.82
CA ASN A 102 -2.96 0.38 -22.53
C ASN A 102 -2.77 -0.30 -21.18
N VAL A 103 -1.54 -0.63 -20.80
CA VAL A 103 -1.21 -1.12 -19.46
C VAL A 103 -1.59 -0.06 -18.42
N GLN A 104 -1.23 1.20 -18.64
CA GLN A 104 -1.54 2.30 -17.72
C GLN A 104 -3.05 2.49 -17.55
N ILE A 105 -3.81 2.51 -18.65
CA ILE A 105 -5.29 2.59 -18.59
C ILE A 105 -5.85 1.45 -17.72
N CYS A 106 -5.48 0.21 -18.01
CA CYS A 106 -5.94 -0.94 -17.23
C CYS A 106 -5.51 -0.82 -15.76
N TRP A 107 -4.27 -0.42 -15.50
CA TRP A 107 -3.71 -0.31 -14.16
C TRP A 107 -4.40 0.74 -13.30
N GLU A 108 -4.67 1.93 -13.86
CA GLU A 108 -5.35 3.03 -13.17
C GLU A 108 -6.78 2.63 -12.80
N ILE A 109 -7.53 2.02 -13.72
CA ILE A 109 -8.89 1.57 -13.48
C ILE A 109 -8.94 0.46 -12.43
N VAL A 110 -8.04 -0.52 -12.52
CA VAL A 110 -7.91 -1.59 -11.52
C VAL A 110 -7.56 -1.05 -10.15
N THR A 111 -6.62 -0.10 -10.07
CA THR A 111 -6.21 0.53 -8.81
C THR A 111 -7.39 1.28 -8.19
N LYS A 112 -8.16 2.02 -8.99
CA LYS A 112 -9.37 2.70 -8.54
C LYS A 112 -10.42 1.71 -8.03
N PHE A 113 -10.64 0.61 -8.74
CA PHE A 113 -11.55 -0.46 -8.34
C PHE A 113 -11.12 -1.12 -7.02
N ALA A 114 -9.82 -1.36 -6.84
CA ALA A 114 -9.26 -1.90 -5.60
C ALA A 114 -9.48 -0.94 -4.41
N ILE A 115 -9.17 0.35 -4.59
CA ILE A 115 -9.39 1.39 -3.56
C ILE A 115 -10.89 1.57 -3.25
N GLY A 116 -11.75 1.42 -4.26
CA GLY A 116 -13.21 1.48 -4.14
C GLY A 116 -13.85 0.24 -3.51
N GLY A 117 -13.06 -0.71 -3.01
CA GLY A 117 -13.56 -1.89 -2.28
C GLY A 117 -14.14 -2.99 -3.16
N LEU A 118 -13.71 -3.08 -4.43
CA LEU A 118 -14.15 -4.11 -5.40
C LEU A 118 -15.65 -4.07 -5.70
N VAL A 119 -16.27 -2.88 -5.59
CA VAL A 119 -17.69 -2.68 -5.91
C VAL A 119 -17.82 -2.15 -7.33
N ALA A 120 -18.77 -2.70 -8.11
CA ALA A 120 -18.98 -2.30 -9.51
C ALA A 120 -19.20 -0.78 -9.69
N SER A 121 -19.82 -0.10 -8.72
CA SER A 121 -20.03 1.35 -8.74
C SER A 121 -18.76 2.19 -8.57
N ALA A 122 -17.61 1.58 -8.25
CA ALA A 122 -16.33 2.28 -8.14
C ALA A 122 -15.75 2.68 -9.50
N VAL A 123 -16.21 2.04 -10.58
CA VAL A 123 -15.76 2.26 -11.96
C VAL A 123 -16.93 2.84 -12.76
N SER A 124 -16.67 3.91 -13.52
CA SER A 124 -17.71 4.51 -14.38
C SER A 124 -17.96 3.67 -15.63
N VAL A 125 -19.03 3.98 -16.36
CA VAL A 125 -19.32 3.32 -17.64
C VAL A 125 -18.22 3.60 -18.66
N GLU A 126 -17.75 4.84 -18.74
CA GLU A 126 -16.66 5.25 -19.63
C GLU A 126 -15.35 4.55 -19.31
N GLU A 127 -15.02 4.41 -18.02
CA GLU A 127 -13.84 3.66 -17.57
C GLU A 127 -13.98 2.17 -17.92
N SER A 128 -15.16 1.59 -17.75
CA SER A 128 -15.42 0.21 -18.14
C SER A 128 -15.23 -0.01 -19.64
N GLU A 129 -15.71 0.92 -20.48
CA GLU A 129 -15.48 0.89 -21.93
C GLU A 129 -14.00 1.01 -22.28
N GLN A 130 -13.26 1.92 -21.63
CA GLN A 130 -11.81 2.05 -21.81
C GLN A 130 -11.08 0.77 -21.44
N PHE A 131 -11.46 0.13 -20.33
CA PHE A 131 -10.90 -1.13 -19.90
C PHE A 131 -11.15 -2.25 -20.92
N VAL A 132 -12.39 -2.41 -21.39
CA VAL A 132 -12.76 -3.45 -22.37
C VAL A 132 -11.99 -3.28 -23.68
N ASN A 133 -11.74 -2.03 -24.10
CA ASN A 133 -10.99 -1.76 -25.32
C ASN A 133 -9.47 -1.98 -25.16
N ALA A 134 -8.92 -1.70 -23.98
CA ALA A 134 -7.48 -1.82 -23.72
C ALA A 134 -7.07 -3.25 -23.32
N PHE A 135 -7.80 -3.87 -22.40
CA PHE A 135 -7.42 -5.10 -21.72
C PHE A 135 -7.11 -6.27 -22.66
N PRO A 136 -7.90 -6.56 -23.72
CA PRO A 136 -7.60 -7.67 -24.64
C PRO A 136 -6.23 -7.56 -25.31
N THR A 137 -5.70 -6.34 -25.49
CA THR A 137 -4.38 -6.13 -26.11
C THR A 137 -3.22 -6.40 -25.15
N VAL A 138 -3.46 -6.27 -23.84
CA VAL A 138 -2.43 -6.33 -22.79
C VAL A 138 -2.65 -7.44 -21.76
N SER A 139 -3.69 -8.26 -21.92
CA SER A 139 -4.06 -9.35 -20.99
C SER A 139 -2.86 -10.27 -20.73
N HIS A 140 -2.14 -10.66 -21.78
CA HIS A 140 -0.96 -11.50 -21.71
C HIS A 140 0.17 -10.94 -20.82
N ILE A 141 0.30 -9.60 -20.74
CA ILE A 141 1.27 -8.92 -19.86
C ILE A 141 0.89 -9.14 -18.41
N PHE A 142 -0.40 -8.97 -18.08
CA PHE A 142 -0.91 -9.19 -16.74
C PHE A 142 -0.87 -10.66 -16.33
N GLU A 143 -1.13 -11.58 -17.26
CA GLU A 143 -0.99 -13.02 -17.00
C GLU A 143 0.45 -13.40 -16.64
N ASP A 144 1.41 -12.94 -17.46
CA ASP A 144 2.82 -13.17 -17.23
C ASP A 144 3.28 -12.55 -15.90
N ALA A 145 2.74 -11.38 -15.56
CA ALA A 145 3.02 -10.73 -14.30
C ALA A 145 2.46 -11.48 -13.10
N ILE A 146 1.20 -11.93 -13.15
CA ILE A 146 0.58 -12.73 -12.09
C ILE A 146 1.38 -14.01 -11.90
N ARG A 147 1.69 -14.72 -12.98
CA ARG A 147 2.49 -15.96 -12.93
C ARG A 147 3.83 -15.72 -12.25
N LYS A 148 4.66 -14.79 -12.76
CA LYS A 148 5.98 -14.49 -12.19
C LYS A 148 5.91 -14.00 -10.75
N PHE A 149 4.89 -13.21 -10.42
CA PHE A 149 4.67 -12.74 -9.06
C PHE A 149 4.35 -13.91 -8.11
N THR A 150 3.48 -14.83 -8.52
CA THR A 150 3.16 -16.03 -7.71
C THR A 150 4.29 -17.06 -7.63
N GLU A 151 5.25 -17.00 -8.54
CA GLU A 151 6.48 -17.79 -8.51
C GLU A 151 7.57 -17.18 -7.62
N LEU A 152 7.38 -15.95 -7.12
CA LEU A 152 8.32 -15.34 -6.18
C LEU A 152 8.39 -16.17 -4.91
N ARG A 153 9.51 -16.87 -4.76
CA ARG A 153 9.89 -17.51 -3.51
C ARG A 153 10.64 -16.51 -2.63
N PRO A 154 10.57 -16.63 -1.29
CA PRO A 154 11.62 -16.09 -0.44
C PRO A 154 12.97 -16.53 -1.02
N VAL A 155 13.93 -15.61 -1.13
CA VAL A 155 15.22 -15.84 -1.81
C VAL A 155 15.84 -17.14 -1.30
N ASP A 156 15.93 -18.16 -2.16
CA ASP A 156 16.51 -19.47 -1.84
C ASP A 156 18.05 -19.46 -1.81
N ASP A 157 18.70 -18.35 -2.21
CA ASP A 157 20.16 -18.18 -2.16
C ASP A 157 20.55 -16.91 -1.41
N PHE A 158 20.37 -16.90 -0.08
CA PHE A 158 21.06 -15.95 0.78
C PHE A 158 22.24 -16.68 1.41
N GLU A 159 23.46 -16.44 0.89
CA GLU A 159 24.70 -16.87 1.54
C GLU A 159 24.90 -16.08 2.83
N LEU A 160 24.23 -16.55 3.89
CA LEU A 160 24.24 -15.97 5.24
C LEU A 160 25.67 -15.71 5.74
N ASP A 161 26.62 -16.54 5.29
CA ASP A 161 28.04 -16.52 5.67
C ASP A 161 28.77 -15.22 5.25
N THR A 162 28.33 -14.52 4.21
CA THR A 162 28.96 -13.23 3.81
C THR A 162 28.38 -12.02 4.54
N ALA A 163 27.16 -12.10 5.06
CA ALA A 163 26.51 -11.00 5.79
C ALA A 163 26.91 -10.96 7.28
N ALA A 164 27.27 -12.11 7.86
CA ALA A 164 27.56 -12.29 9.28
C ALA A 164 28.80 -11.51 9.78
N GLU A 165 29.69 -11.06 8.90
CA GLU A 165 30.89 -10.30 9.29
C GLU A 165 30.69 -8.78 9.33
N THR A 166 29.53 -8.27 8.92
CA THR A 166 29.31 -6.83 8.90
C THR A 166 28.75 -6.29 10.22
N PRO A 167 29.38 -5.26 10.85
CA PRO A 167 29.09 -4.82 12.21
C PRO A 167 27.85 -3.91 12.28
N PHE A 168 26.73 -4.37 11.75
CA PHE A 168 25.52 -3.55 11.54
C PHE A 168 24.44 -3.76 12.61
N HIS A 169 24.84 -3.86 13.87
CA HIS A 169 23.92 -4.01 15.02
C HIS A 169 23.45 -2.68 15.64
N GLY A 170 23.77 -1.55 15.02
CA GLY A 170 23.35 -0.23 15.50
C GLY A 170 21.85 -0.01 15.36
N SER A 171 21.25 0.73 16.29
CA SER A 171 19.82 1.09 16.27
C SER A 171 19.39 1.76 14.97
N PHE A 172 20.29 2.54 14.36
CA PHE A 172 20.08 3.13 13.03
C PHE A 172 19.88 2.07 11.95
N THR A 173 20.78 1.09 11.85
CA THR A 173 20.71 0.07 10.78
C THR A 173 19.52 -0.86 10.97
N VAL A 174 19.20 -1.22 12.21
CA VAL A 174 17.98 -1.99 12.54
C VAL A 174 16.73 -1.22 12.12
N GLY A 175 16.66 0.08 12.46
CA GLY A 175 15.54 0.94 12.05
C GLY A 175 15.43 1.07 10.53
N LEU A 176 16.55 1.25 9.83
CA LEU A 176 16.59 1.34 8.38
C LEU A 176 16.11 0.04 7.70
N LEU A 177 16.58 -1.11 8.17
CA LEU A 177 16.15 -2.41 7.66
C LEU A 177 14.67 -2.67 7.93
N ALA A 178 14.19 -2.35 9.14
CA ALA A 178 12.79 -2.47 9.49
C ALA A 178 11.90 -1.62 8.55
N THR A 179 12.23 -0.35 8.36
CA THR A 179 11.51 0.53 7.43
C THR A 179 11.59 0.04 5.98
N HIS A 180 12.74 -0.51 5.56
CA HIS A 180 12.90 -1.09 4.23
C HIS A 180 11.96 -2.29 4.02
N PHE A 181 11.94 -3.24 4.95
CA PHE A 181 11.10 -4.43 4.87
C PHE A 181 9.61 -4.10 4.98
N GLU A 182 9.24 -3.20 5.89
CA GLU A 182 7.86 -2.71 6.01
C GLU A 182 7.38 -2.16 4.67
N ARG A 183 8.19 -1.30 4.03
CA ARG A 183 7.85 -0.73 2.73
C ARG A 183 7.79 -1.78 1.63
N LEU A 184 8.71 -2.74 1.60
CA LEU A 184 8.72 -3.84 0.63
C LEU A 184 7.45 -4.70 0.75
N ILE A 185 7.06 -5.06 1.98
CA ILE A 185 5.86 -5.84 2.27
C ILE A 185 4.61 -5.07 1.84
N ASP A 186 4.52 -3.77 2.19
CA ASP A 186 3.38 -2.94 1.84
C ASP A 186 3.25 -2.76 0.31
N ASP A 187 4.37 -2.54 -0.40
CA ASP A 187 4.35 -2.42 -1.86
C ASP A 187 3.90 -3.74 -2.53
N ARG A 188 4.39 -4.90 -2.05
CA ARG A 188 3.97 -6.23 -2.55
C ARG A 188 2.53 -6.58 -2.18
N LEU A 189 2.07 -6.14 -1.01
CA LEU A 189 0.67 -6.27 -0.61
C LEU A 189 -0.22 -5.50 -1.58
N ALA A 190 0.08 -4.23 -1.83
CA ALA A 190 -0.67 -3.39 -2.77
C ALA A 190 -0.68 -4.00 -4.18
N LEU A 191 0.45 -4.52 -4.65
CA LEU A 191 0.55 -5.23 -5.93
C LEU A 191 -0.37 -6.46 -5.98
N SER A 192 -0.35 -7.30 -4.93
CA SER A 192 -1.22 -8.48 -4.86
C SER A 192 -2.71 -8.11 -4.84
N GLN A 193 -3.09 -7.04 -4.15
CA GLN A 193 -4.46 -6.53 -4.11
C GLN A 193 -4.89 -6.03 -5.50
N CYS A 194 -4.00 -5.36 -6.23
CA CYS A 194 -4.28 -4.92 -7.60
C CYS A 194 -4.49 -6.11 -8.54
N PHE A 195 -3.69 -7.18 -8.44
CA PHE A 195 -3.92 -8.38 -9.26
C PHE A 195 -5.22 -9.10 -8.92
N ILE A 196 -5.59 -9.20 -7.64
CA ILE A 196 -6.91 -9.75 -7.25
C ILE A 196 -8.03 -8.86 -7.80
N ALA A 197 -7.89 -7.54 -7.66
CA ALA A 197 -8.85 -6.57 -8.18
C ALA A 197 -9.00 -6.68 -9.71
N LEU A 198 -7.91 -6.91 -10.44
CA LEU A 198 -7.94 -7.15 -11.88
C LEU A 198 -8.75 -8.40 -12.23
N MET A 199 -8.52 -9.52 -11.53
CA MET A 199 -9.30 -10.74 -11.75
C MET A 199 -10.79 -10.53 -11.50
N GLU A 200 -11.16 -9.83 -10.42
CA GLU A 200 -12.55 -9.52 -10.09
C GLU A 200 -13.18 -8.51 -11.04
N LEU A 201 -12.44 -7.50 -11.48
CA LEU A 201 -12.91 -6.51 -12.44
C LEU A 201 -13.25 -7.17 -13.78
N VAL A 202 -12.36 -8.05 -14.26
CA VAL A 202 -12.59 -8.82 -15.49
C VAL A 202 -13.84 -9.70 -15.33
N LYS A 203 -13.99 -10.44 -14.22
CA LYS A 203 -15.21 -11.21 -13.96
C LYS A 203 -16.46 -10.32 -13.99
N THR A 204 -16.41 -9.17 -13.32
CA THR A 204 -17.56 -8.24 -13.20
C THR A 204 -17.97 -7.69 -14.56
N ILE A 205 -17.02 -7.17 -15.34
CA ILE A 205 -17.27 -6.54 -16.63
C ILE A 205 -17.77 -7.57 -17.65
N TYR A 206 -17.12 -8.74 -17.75
CA TYR A 206 -17.50 -9.73 -18.75
C TYR A 206 -18.72 -10.58 -18.36
N SER A 207 -19.09 -10.66 -17.08
CA SER A 207 -20.38 -11.24 -16.67
C SER A 207 -21.56 -10.30 -16.97
N SER A 208 -21.29 -9.01 -17.15
CA SER A 208 -22.32 -7.98 -17.43
C SER A 208 -22.57 -7.73 -18.92
N GLN A 209 -21.71 -8.24 -19.80
CA GLN A 209 -21.85 -8.12 -21.25
C GLN A 209 -22.48 -9.40 -21.83
N ASP A 210 -23.60 -9.25 -22.53
CA ASP A 210 -24.21 -10.31 -23.36
C ASP A 210 -23.15 -10.90 -24.30
N GLU A 211 -22.82 -12.19 -24.13
CA GLU A 211 -22.09 -13.22 -24.92
C GLU A 211 -21.20 -12.86 -26.15
N THR A 212 -20.91 -11.60 -26.45
CA THR A 212 -20.39 -11.14 -27.74
C THR A 212 -18.90 -10.88 -27.75
N ILE A 213 -18.27 -10.72 -26.57
CA ILE A 213 -16.81 -10.60 -26.44
C ILE A 213 -16.30 -11.78 -25.62
N PRO A 214 -15.82 -12.86 -26.27
CA PRO A 214 -15.29 -13.99 -25.54
C PRO A 214 -14.05 -13.56 -24.76
N LEU A 215 -14.06 -13.87 -23.46
CA LEU A 215 -12.86 -13.81 -22.64
C LEU A 215 -11.81 -14.75 -23.23
N ASP A 216 -10.57 -14.30 -23.34
CA ASP A 216 -9.49 -15.18 -23.79
C ASP A 216 -9.41 -16.40 -22.86
N ALA A 217 -9.47 -17.61 -23.44
CA ALA A 217 -9.36 -18.87 -22.71
C ALA A 217 -8.06 -18.92 -21.88
N ARG A 218 -7.01 -18.22 -22.34
CA ARG A 218 -5.73 -18.09 -21.64
C ARG A 218 -5.85 -17.32 -20.31
N TRP A 219 -6.68 -16.28 -20.27
CA TRP A 219 -6.96 -15.55 -19.03
C TRP A 219 -7.70 -16.43 -18.04
N GLY A 220 -8.73 -17.16 -18.50
CA GLY A 220 -9.47 -18.11 -17.67
C GLY A 220 -8.56 -19.18 -17.04
N LEU A 221 -7.59 -19.69 -17.80
CA LEU A 221 -6.57 -20.61 -17.29
C LEU A 221 -5.67 -19.95 -16.23
N THR A 222 -5.25 -18.71 -16.46
CA THR A 222 -4.40 -17.97 -15.53
C THR A 222 -5.11 -17.75 -14.19
N VAL A 223 -6.37 -17.30 -14.22
CA VAL A 223 -7.19 -17.12 -13.01
C VAL A 223 -7.29 -18.45 -12.27
N THR A 224 -7.75 -19.51 -12.93
CA THR A 224 -7.93 -20.82 -12.27
C THR A 224 -6.63 -21.41 -11.70
N THR A 225 -5.48 -21.15 -12.34
CA THR A 225 -4.18 -21.66 -11.90
C THR A 225 -3.59 -20.86 -10.74
N HIS A 226 -3.69 -19.54 -10.76
CA HIS A 226 -2.93 -18.66 -9.87
C HIS A 226 -3.77 -17.94 -8.79
N GLU A 227 -5.10 -17.95 -8.90
CA GLU A 227 -6.00 -17.24 -7.96
C GLU A 227 -5.76 -17.65 -6.50
N LYS A 228 -5.71 -18.97 -6.21
CA LYS A 228 -5.45 -19.46 -4.86
C LYS A 228 -4.09 -18.99 -4.33
N SER A 229 -3.02 -19.15 -5.12
CA SER A 229 -1.67 -18.75 -4.73
C SER A 229 -1.59 -17.24 -4.47
N LEU A 230 -2.26 -16.44 -5.28
CA LEU A 230 -2.31 -15.00 -5.13
C LEU A 230 -3.05 -14.57 -3.85
N HIS A 231 -4.17 -15.23 -3.51
CA HIS A 231 -4.87 -15.01 -2.24
C HIS A 231 -4.04 -15.46 -1.03
N ASP A 232 -3.34 -16.58 -1.12
CA ASP A 232 -2.45 -17.06 -0.06
C ASP A 232 -1.30 -16.07 0.17
N MET A 233 -0.68 -15.54 -0.90
CA MET A 233 0.34 -14.49 -0.81
C MET A 233 -0.22 -13.19 -0.22
N ASN A 234 -1.37 -12.73 -0.70
CA ASN A 234 -2.03 -11.53 -0.18
C ASN A 234 -2.29 -11.63 1.32
N ARG A 235 -2.75 -12.81 1.78
CA ARG A 235 -2.93 -13.10 3.20
C ARG A 235 -1.62 -13.03 3.97
N GLN A 236 -0.55 -13.64 3.46
CA GLN A 236 0.77 -13.60 4.09
C GLN A 236 1.30 -12.15 4.22
N PHE A 237 1.25 -11.37 3.15
CA PHE A 237 1.67 -9.96 3.20
C PHE A 237 0.79 -9.12 4.11
N SER A 238 -0.51 -9.39 4.18
CA SER A 238 -1.42 -8.72 5.11
C SER A 238 -1.03 -8.98 6.57
N ILE A 239 -0.74 -10.24 6.91
CA ILE A 239 -0.28 -10.63 8.26
C ILE A 239 1.05 -9.95 8.57
N LEU A 240 2.01 -9.96 7.63
CA LEU A 240 3.33 -9.34 7.82
C LEU A 240 3.21 -7.82 8.00
N SER A 241 2.42 -7.14 7.16
CA SER A 241 2.18 -5.69 7.26
C SER A 241 1.56 -5.31 8.61
N GLN A 242 0.55 -6.07 9.06
CA GLN A 242 -0.05 -5.86 10.37
C GLN A 242 0.93 -6.13 11.51
N THR A 243 1.74 -7.19 11.41
CA THR A 243 2.73 -7.55 12.43
C THR A 243 3.81 -6.49 12.56
N MET A 244 4.30 -5.92 11.45
CA MET A 244 5.31 -4.84 11.48
C MET A 244 4.78 -3.55 12.15
N LYS A 245 3.47 -3.30 12.05
CA LYS A 245 2.80 -2.17 12.72
C LYS A 245 2.62 -2.38 14.22
N LEU A 246 2.63 -3.63 14.68
CA LEU A 246 2.67 -3.96 16.10
C LEU A 246 4.08 -3.69 16.63
N ARG A 247 4.31 -2.50 17.19
CA ARG A 247 5.49 -2.25 18.02
C ARG A 247 5.44 -3.19 19.22
N ILE A 248 6.16 -4.31 19.16
CA ILE A 248 6.49 -5.09 20.35
C ILE A 248 7.43 -4.19 21.15
N SER A 249 6.86 -3.51 22.14
CA SER A 249 7.65 -2.87 23.18
C SER A 249 8.29 -4.01 23.98
N MET A 250 9.55 -4.32 23.68
CA MET A 250 10.41 -5.01 24.64
C MET A 250 11.08 -3.99 25.54
#